data_AF-A0A1H0QW41-F1
#
_entry.id   AF-A0A1H0QW41-F1
#
_cell.length_a   1.000
_cell.length_b   1.000
_cell.length_c   1.000
_cell.angle_alpha   90.00
_cell.angle_beta   90.00
_cell.angle_gamma   90.00
#
_symmetry.space_group_name_H-M   'P 1'
#
loop_
_entity.id
_entity.type
_entity.pdbx_description
1 polymer ?
#
loop_
_entity_poly.entity_id
_entity_poly.type
_entity_poly.pdbx_seq_one_letter_code
_entity_poly.pdbx_strand_id
1 'polypeptide(L)'
;MSTTMGTWVRRGAAVAGTLGALGGYVLLSAAGAQAAGPALPADVRQAAEELGVQVSNGWEAVTGPAAAVEEVRTLAAADGIGTLTAYTGDGETGQAILIFTGDDSVGAFDISGASIHSVDNATDQTWYVFDDSGAPDASVPANTSADIPPVDAEFLPQGVSPTTSTTAHFTL
;
A
#
# COMPACT_ATOMS: atom_id res chain seq x y z
N MET A 1 -14.01 47.54 -20.12
CA MET A 1 -13.27 46.29 -19.87
C MET A 1 -12.53 46.42 -18.55
N SER A 2 -13.04 45.77 -17.50
CA SER A 2 -12.27 45.02 -16.48
C SER A 2 -13.22 44.71 -15.32
N THR A 3 -13.19 43.45 -14.88
CA THR A 3 -14.23 42.75 -14.13
C THR A 3 -14.06 42.95 -12.63
N THR A 4 -15.15 43.28 -11.95
CA THR A 4 -15.28 43.29 -10.49
C THR A 4 -15.27 41.87 -9.94
N MET A 5 -14.29 41.50 -9.11
CA MET A 5 -14.33 40.28 -8.31
C MET A 5 -14.77 40.61 -6.88
N GLY A 6 -15.89 40.00 -6.49
CA GLY A 6 -16.51 40.11 -5.18
C GLY A 6 -15.81 39.28 -4.11
N THR A 7 -15.84 39.85 -2.92
CA THR A 7 -15.40 39.36 -1.62
C THR A 7 -16.12 38.08 -1.19
N TRP A 8 -15.38 37.12 -0.64
CA TRP A 8 -15.93 36.18 0.35
C TRP A 8 -15.04 36.16 1.61
N VAL A 9 -15.71 36.46 2.72
CA VAL A 9 -15.21 36.52 4.09
C VAL A 9 -15.06 35.11 4.65
N ARG A 10 -13.93 34.81 5.31
CA ARG A 10 -13.90 33.85 6.43
C ARG A 10 -13.36 34.54 7.67
N ARG A 11 -14.25 34.65 8.66
CA ARG A 11 -13.97 34.99 10.05
C ARG A 11 -13.27 33.81 10.74
N GLY A 12 -12.44 34.10 11.73
CA GLY A 12 -12.09 33.12 12.77
C GLY A 12 -10.72 33.35 13.37
N ALA A 13 -10.65 34.26 14.35
CA ALA A 13 -9.47 34.56 15.14
C ALA A 13 -8.91 33.33 15.89
N ALA A 14 -7.59 33.25 15.99
CA ALA A 14 -6.94 32.69 17.16
C ALA A 14 -5.76 33.60 17.56
N VAL A 15 -5.86 34.06 18.80
CA VAL A 15 -4.99 35.01 19.48
C VAL A 15 -3.62 34.38 19.72
N ALA A 16 -2.57 34.93 19.11
CA ALA A 16 -1.20 34.59 19.46
C ALA A 16 -0.82 35.33 20.77
N GLY A 17 -0.98 34.62 21.88
CA GLY A 17 -0.45 35.01 23.18
C GLY A 17 1.07 34.83 23.24
N THR A 18 1.72 35.83 23.78
CA THR A 18 3.16 36.06 23.89
C THR A 18 3.90 35.00 24.70
N LEU A 19 5.12 34.69 24.23
CA LEU A 19 6.23 33.97 24.86
C LEU A 19 6.40 34.15 26.38
N GLY A 20 6.75 33.06 27.05
CA GLY A 20 7.53 33.10 28.29
C GLY A 20 7.52 31.81 29.09
N ALA A 21 8.59 31.02 28.99
CA ALA A 21 9.33 30.40 30.12
C ALA A 21 10.04 29.09 29.71
N LEU A 22 11.37 29.16 29.75
CA LEU A 22 12.34 28.14 30.19
C LEU A 22 11.78 26.76 30.57
N GLY A 23 12.26 25.70 29.91
CA GLY A 23 12.25 24.35 30.48
C GLY A 23 11.90 23.24 29.50
N GLY A 24 12.91 22.45 29.13
CA GLY A 24 12.73 21.13 28.52
C GLY A 24 12.53 21.15 27.01
N TYR A 25 13.58 20.77 26.27
CA TYR A 25 13.38 20.14 24.97
C TYR A 25 12.64 18.82 25.22
N VAL A 26 11.31 18.85 25.26
CA VAL A 26 10.56 17.63 24.96
C VAL A 26 10.68 17.48 23.45
N LEU A 27 11.69 16.72 23.02
CA LEU A 27 11.62 16.02 21.76
C LEU A 27 10.38 15.12 21.90
N LEU A 28 9.21 15.62 21.49
CA LEU A 28 8.14 14.73 21.05
C LEU A 28 8.69 14.05 19.79
N SER A 29 9.44 12.97 19.99
CA SER A 29 9.53 11.94 18.99
C SER A 29 8.11 11.42 18.84
N ALA A 30 7.39 11.96 17.84
CA ALA A 30 6.23 11.30 17.30
C ALA A 30 6.76 9.95 16.80
N ALA A 31 6.64 8.91 17.63
CA ALA A 31 6.64 7.56 17.13
C ALA A 31 5.49 7.55 16.12
N GLY A 32 5.83 7.62 14.83
CA GLY A 32 4.84 7.49 13.77
C GLY A 32 4.07 6.23 14.07
N ALA A 33 2.75 6.34 14.22
CA ALA A 33 1.92 5.16 14.29
C ALA A 33 2.22 4.34 13.03
N GLN A 34 2.74 3.12 13.21
CA GLN A 34 2.94 2.19 12.11
C GLN A 34 1.57 1.96 11.47
N ALA A 35 1.46 2.20 10.16
CA ALA A 35 0.28 1.82 9.40
C ALA A 35 0.24 0.28 9.38
N ALA A 36 -0.73 -0.29 10.08
CA ALA A 36 -1.04 -1.71 10.04
C ALA A 36 -2.08 -1.96 8.93
N GLY A 37 -2.14 -3.21 8.44
CA GLY A 37 -3.10 -3.60 7.43
C GLY A 37 -4.55 -3.53 7.89
N PRO A 38 -5.50 -3.62 6.95
CA PRO A 38 -6.92 -3.62 7.25
C PRO A 38 -7.30 -4.85 8.08
N ALA A 39 -8.31 -4.70 8.93
CA ALA A 39 -8.87 -5.84 9.65
C ALA A 39 -9.66 -6.72 8.67
N LEU A 40 -9.21 -7.95 8.44
CA LEU A 40 -9.92 -8.86 7.53
C LEU A 40 -11.23 -9.40 8.15
N PRO A 41 -12.33 -9.46 7.37
CA PRO A 41 -13.52 -10.24 7.65
C PRO A 41 -13.21 -11.72 7.90
N ALA A 42 -14.13 -12.43 8.55
CA ALA A 42 -13.89 -13.80 9.02
C ALA A 42 -13.76 -14.81 7.87
N ASP A 43 -14.55 -14.64 6.82
CA ASP A 43 -14.52 -15.43 5.59
C ASP A 43 -13.25 -15.19 4.76
N VAL A 44 -12.85 -13.93 4.58
CA VAL A 44 -11.56 -13.59 3.94
C VAL A 44 -10.41 -14.20 4.73
N ARG A 45 -10.42 -14.07 6.07
CA ARG A 45 -9.39 -14.63 6.93
C ARG A 45 -9.35 -16.16 6.85
N GLN A 46 -10.49 -16.82 6.86
CA GLN A 46 -10.55 -18.28 6.74
C GLN A 46 -9.94 -18.75 5.41
N ALA A 47 -10.33 -18.14 4.28
CA ALA A 47 -9.78 -18.49 2.97
C ALA A 47 -8.27 -18.22 2.89
N ALA A 48 -7.81 -17.13 3.50
CA ALA A 48 -6.39 -16.79 3.60
C ALA A 48 -5.59 -17.83 4.42
N GLU A 49 -6.14 -18.28 5.54
CA GLU A 49 -5.51 -19.30 6.40
C GLU A 49 -5.36 -20.66 5.70
N GLU A 50 -6.24 -20.99 4.76
CA GLU A 50 -6.15 -22.24 3.97
C GLU A 50 -4.96 -22.23 2.99
N LEU A 51 -4.51 -21.06 2.53
CA LEU A 51 -3.34 -20.91 1.64
C LEU A 51 -2.03 -20.69 2.40
N GLY A 52 -2.12 -20.15 3.61
CA GLY A 52 -0.98 -19.79 4.44
C GLY A 52 -0.75 -18.28 4.46
N VAL A 53 -0.97 -17.69 5.63
CA VAL A 53 -0.83 -16.25 5.87
C VAL A 53 0.60 -15.92 6.28
N GLN A 54 1.19 -14.96 5.60
CA GLN A 54 2.42 -14.27 6.00
C GLN A 54 2.06 -12.96 6.68
N VAL A 55 2.72 -12.68 7.81
CA VAL A 55 2.53 -11.43 8.55
C VAL A 55 3.84 -10.72 8.68
N SER A 56 3.91 -9.48 8.20
CA SER A 56 5.10 -8.64 8.31
C SER A 56 4.70 -7.20 8.59
N ASN A 57 5.29 -6.60 9.63
CA ASN A 57 5.05 -5.21 10.05
C ASN A 57 3.55 -4.82 10.16
N GLY A 58 2.71 -5.77 10.60
CA GLY A 58 1.27 -5.56 10.76
C GLY A 58 0.45 -5.69 9.48
N TRP A 59 1.09 -6.06 8.36
CA TRP A 59 0.44 -6.38 7.09
C TRP A 59 0.31 -7.89 6.94
N GLU A 60 -0.82 -8.33 6.43
CA GLU A 60 -1.10 -9.73 6.11
C GLU A 60 -1.01 -9.92 4.59
N ALA A 61 -0.40 -11.02 4.17
CA ALA A 61 -0.34 -11.44 2.79
C ALA A 61 -0.58 -12.95 2.68
N VAL A 62 -1.06 -13.42 1.53
CA VAL A 62 -1.24 -14.84 1.24
C VAL A 62 -0.47 -15.21 -0.01
N THR A 63 0.09 -16.42 -0.03
CA THR A 63 0.88 -16.92 -1.14
C THR A 63 0.37 -18.27 -1.61
N GLY A 64 0.32 -18.49 -2.91
CA GLY A 64 -0.12 -19.76 -3.47
C GLY A 64 -0.25 -19.74 -4.99
N PRO A 65 -0.85 -20.77 -5.58
CA PRO A 65 -1.20 -20.78 -7.00
C PRO A 65 -2.11 -19.58 -7.32
N ALA A 66 -1.86 -18.90 -8.45
CA ALA A 66 -2.58 -17.70 -8.84
C ALA A 66 -4.11 -17.88 -8.81
N ALA A 67 -4.61 -19.04 -9.27
CA ALA A 67 -6.04 -19.35 -9.24
C ALA A 67 -6.63 -19.41 -7.81
N ALA A 68 -5.87 -19.90 -6.83
CA ALA A 68 -6.34 -19.99 -5.46
C ALA A 68 -6.25 -18.62 -4.75
N VAL A 69 -5.20 -17.85 -5.03
CA VAL A 69 -5.06 -16.47 -4.55
C VAL A 69 -6.20 -15.59 -5.10
N GLU A 70 -6.63 -15.83 -6.34
CA GLU A 70 -7.74 -15.11 -6.95
C GLU A 70 -9.09 -15.35 -6.25
N GLU A 71 -9.31 -16.54 -5.70
CA GLU A 71 -10.50 -16.83 -4.89
C GLU A 71 -10.51 -15.95 -3.63
N VAL A 72 -9.37 -15.79 -2.96
CA VAL A 72 -9.23 -14.91 -1.80
C VAL A 72 -9.40 -13.44 -2.20
N ARG A 73 -8.84 -13.02 -3.35
CA ARG A 73 -9.02 -11.66 -3.89
C ARG A 73 -10.50 -11.34 -4.10
N THR A 74 -11.23 -12.28 -4.70
CA THR A 74 -12.65 -12.10 -5.00
C THR A 74 -13.47 -11.89 -3.73
N LEU A 75 -13.16 -12.63 -2.65
CA LEU A 75 -13.80 -12.43 -1.34
C LEU A 75 -13.45 -11.06 -0.75
N ALA A 76 -12.16 -10.70 -0.74
CA ALA A 76 -11.70 -9.41 -0.23
C ALA A 76 -12.34 -8.23 -0.98
N ALA A 77 -12.45 -8.32 -2.30
CA ALA A 77 -13.11 -7.32 -3.13
C ALA A 77 -14.62 -7.22 -2.85
N ALA A 78 -15.30 -8.34 -2.58
CA ALA A 78 -16.71 -8.34 -2.21
C ALA A 78 -16.97 -7.60 -0.89
N ASP A 79 -16.00 -7.62 0.02
CA ASP A 79 -16.01 -6.89 1.29
C ASP A 79 -15.44 -5.46 1.18
N GLY A 80 -15.01 -5.03 0.00
CA GLY A 80 -14.46 -3.69 -0.24
C GLY A 80 -13.07 -3.47 0.35
N ILE A 81 -12.23 -4.50 0.37
CA ILE A 81 -10.85 -4.43 0.83
C ILE A 81 -9.94 -4.29 -0.38
N GLY A 82 -9.24 -3.15 -0.48
CA GLY A 82 -8.19 -2.97 -1.47
C GLY A 82 -7.06 -3.99 -1.30
N THR A 83 -6.61 -4.56 -2.41
CA THR A 83 -5.55 -5.57 -2.45
C THR A 83 -4.53 -5.25 -3.54
N LEU A 84 -3.28 -5.61 -3.27
CA LEU A 84 -2.21 -5.60 -4.26
C LEU A 84 -1.75 -7.04 -4.48
N THR A 85 -1.87 -7.53 -5.71
CA THR A 85 -1.50 -8.91 -6.06
C THR A 85 -0.38 -8.92 -7.07
N ALA A 86 0.67 -9.68 -6.81
CA ALA A 86 1.82 -9.85 -7.69
C ALA A 86 1.93 -11.32 -8.13
N TYR A 87 2.20 -11.55 -9.40
CA TYR A 87 2.21 -12.87 -10.03
C TYR A 87 3.55 -13.16 -10.72
N THR A 88 3.99 -14.42 -10.71
CA THR A 88 5.23 -14.86 -11.37
C THR A 88 5.08 -15.08 -12.88
N GLY A 89 3.86 -15.05 -13.40
CA GLY A 89 3.58 -15.25 -14.83
C GLY A 89 2.82 -14.07 -15.41
N ASP A 90 2.97 -13.89 -16.71
CA ASP A 90 2.20 -12.92 -17.49
C ASP A 90 0.70 -13.28 -17.43
N GLY A 91 -0.17 -12.28 -17.48
CA GLY A 91 -1.62 -12.45 -17.47
C GLY A 91 -2.15 -13.09 -16.19
N GLU A 92 -1.59 -12.74 -15.03
CA GLU A 92 -2.06 -13.18 -13.70
C GLU A 92 -1.96 -14.71 -13.50
N THR A 93 -0.88 -15.31 -14.00
CA THR A 93 -0.65 -16.77 -13.93
C THR A 93 0.53 -17.18 -13.04
N GLY A 94 0.66 -18.49 -12.78
CA GLY A 94 1.78 -19.05 -12.00
C GLY A 94 1.54 -19.03 -10.49
N GLN A 95 2.54 -18.60 -9.73
CA GLN A 95 2.42 -18.33 -8.30
C GLN A 95 2.05 -16.86 -8.09
N ALA A 96 1.33 -16.59 -7.01
CA ALA A 96 0.93 -15.24 -6.66
C ALA A 96 1.07 -14.98 -5.16
N ILE A 97 1.30 -13.72 -4.85
CA ILE A 97 1.17 -13.15 -3.52
C ILE A 97 0.12 -12.05 -3.55
N LEU A 98 -0.83 -12.11 -2.64
CA LEU A 98 -1.83 -11.07 -2.43
C LEU A 98 -1.57 -10.43 -1.08
N ILE A 99 -1.40 -9.11 -1.08
CA ILE A 99 -1.19 -8.29 0.10
C ILE A 99 -2.49 -7.52 0.36
N PHE A 100 -3.01 -7.62 1.59
CA PHE A 100 -4.20 -6.86 1.99
C PHE A 100 -3.78 -5.43 2.34
N THR A 101 -3.95 -4.49 1.42
CA THR A 101 -3.45 -3.12 1.59
C THR A 101 -4.51 -2.16 2.14
N GLY A 102 -5.80 -2.44 1.89
CA GLY A 102 -6.83 -1.41 1.93
C GLY A 102 -6.69 -0.44 0.74
N ASP A 103 -7.56 0.56 0.69
CA ASP A 103 -7.62 1.50 -0.43
C ASP A 103 -6.49 2.56 -0.33
N ASP A 104 -6.37 3.25 0.80
CA ASP A 104 -5.39 4.34 1.02
C ASP A 104 -4.20 3.89 1.89
N SER A 105 -3.39 2.97 1.37
CA SER A 105 -2.22 2.45 2.09
C SER A 105 -1.02 3.39 2.00
N VAL A 106 -0.33 3.59 3.12
CA VAL A 106 0.94 4.34 3.19
C VAL A 106 2.16 3.43 3.42
N GLY A 107 1.96 2.11 3.39
CA GLY A 107 3.02 1.11 3.60
C GLY A 107 3.81 0.82 2.33
N ALA A 108 5.10 0.50 2.48
CA ALA A 108 5.91 -0.06 1.39
C ALA A 108 6.00 -1.58 1.54
N PHE A 109 6.10 -2.31 0.44
CA PHE A 109 6.19 -3.77 0.42
C PHE A 109 7.38 -4.24 -0.38
N ASP A 110 8.06 -5.26 0.11
CA ASP A 110 9.17 -5.92 -0.57
C ASP A 110 8.83 -7.39 -0.72
N ILE A 111 8.93 -7.90 -1.95
CA ILE A 111 8.60 -9.27 -2.32
C ILE A 111 9.85 -9.93 -2.88
N SER A 112 10.28 -10.98 -2.19
CA SER A 112 11.49 -11.74 -2.51
C SER A 112 11.16 -13.20 -2.85
N GLY A 113 12.11 -13.93 -3.43
CA GLY A 113 12.01 -15.37 -3.65
C GLY A 113 11.57 -15.78 -5.05
N ALA A 114 10.95 -14.86 -5.81
CA ALA A 114 10.60 -15.06 -7.21
C ALA A 114 10.53 -13.73 -7.96
N SER A 115 10.79 -13.77 -9.26
CA SER A 115 10.57 -12.62 -10.13
C SER A 115 9.08 -12.46 -10.44
N ILE A 116 8.61 -11.22 -10.35
CA ILE A 116 7.24 -10.82 -10.62
C ILE A 116 7.12 -10.36 -12.07
N HIS A 117 6.07 -10.83 -12.74
CA HIS A 117 5.80 -10.61 -14.17
C HIS A 117 4.50 -9.86 -14.43
N SER A 118 3.54 -9.91 -13.50
CA SER A 118 2.33 -9.12 -13.60
C SER A 118 1.84 -8.70 -12.22
N VAL A 119 1.11 -7.59 -12.18
CA VAL A 119 0.58 -7.01 -10.95
C VAL A 119 -0.86 -6.61 -11.19
N ASP A 120 -1.73 -6.97 -10.25
CA ASP A 120 -3.09 -6.46 -10.16
C ASP A 120 -3.22 -5.53 -8.96
N ASN A 121 -3.63 -4.30 -9.24
CA ASN A 121 -3.84 -3.28 -8.25
C ASN A 121 -5.34 -3.00 -8.09
N ALA A 122 -5.97 -3.65 -7.11
CA ALA A 122 -7.36 -3.45 -6.74
C ALA A 122 -7.53 -2.40 -5.63
N THR A 123 -6.61 -1.43 -5.53
CA THR A 123 -6.68 -0.29 -4.59
C THR A 123 -7.15 0.98 -5.29
N ASP A 124 -7.42 2.05 -4.53
CA ASP A 124 -7.83 3.36 -5.07
C ASP A 124 -6.65 4.29 -5.42
N GLN A 125 -5.43 3.81 -5.24
CA GLN A 125 -4.20 4.57 -5.46
C GLN A 125 -3.26 3.93 -6.49
N THR A 126 -2.32 4.73 -7.00
CA THR A 126 -1.27 4.23 -7.90
C THR A 126 -0.14 3.63 -7.09
N TRP A 127 0.33 2.45 -7.51
CA TRP A 127 1.52 1.80 -6.98
C TRP A 127 2.69 1.92 -7.96
N TYR A 128 3.88 2.11 -7.41
CA TYR A 128 5.12 2.11 -8.16
C TYR A 128 5.91 0.86 -7.81
N VAL A 129 6.40 0.18 -8.85
CA VAL A 129 7.26 -0.99 -8.73
C VAL A 129 8.69 -0.55 -9.02
N PHE A 130 9.59 -0.88 -8.12
CA PHE A 130 11.01 -0.57 -8.24
C PHE A 130 11.80 -1.86 -8.43
N ASP A 131 12.88 -1.74 -9.20
CA ASP A 131 13.89 -2.79 -9.31
C ASP A 131 14.83 -2.80 -8.09
N ASP A 132 15.68 -3.83 -7.99
CA ASP A 132 16.70 -3.96 -6.94
C ASP A 132 17.69 -2.78 -6.85
N SER A 133 17.80 -1.98 -7.91
CA SER A 133 18.64 -0.79 -7.95
C SER A 133 17.95 0.45 -7.36
N GLY A 134 16.67 0.33 -7.00
CA GLY A 134 15.81 1.41 -6.53
C GLY A 134 15.34 2.33 -7.66
N ALA A 135 15.42 1.90 -8.92
CA ALA A 135 14.89 2.63 -10.05
C ALA A 135 13.43 2.23 -10.30
N PRO A 136 12.52 3.19 -10.61
CA PRO A 136 11.14 2.87 -10.93
C PRO A 136 11.11 2.10 -12.26
N ASP A 137 10.56 0.89 -12.21
CA ASP A 137 10.41 0.01 -13.37
C ASP A 137 9.00 0.12 -13.96
N ALA A 138 7.98 0.12 -13.10
CA ALA A 138 6.59 0.22 -13.53
C ALA A 138 5.74 1.11 -12.61
N SER A 139 4.62 1.58 -13.16
CA SER A 139 3.52 2.20 -12.41
C SER A 139 2.24 1.44 -12.70
N VAL A 140 1.52 1.04 -11.67
CA VAL A 140 0.27 0.29 -11.77
C VAL A 140 -0.85 1.20 -11.24
N PRO A 141 -1.62 1.85 -12.12
CA PRO A 141 -2.73 2.72 -11.72
C PRO A 141 -3.76 2.00 -10.86
N ALA A 142 -4.54 2.77 -10.11
CA ALA A 142 -5.65 2.28 -9.31
C ALA A 142 -6.64 1.46 -10.15
N ASN A 143 -7.11 0.33 -9.62
CA ASN A 143 -8.07 -0.57 -10.26
C ASN A 143 -7.63 -1.05 -11.65
N THR A 144 -6.34 -1.35 -11.82
CA THR A 144 -5.81 -1.90 -13.08
C THR A 144 -4.88 -3.07 -12.81
N SER A 145 -4.79 -3.96 -13.79
CA SER A 145 -3.71 -4.94 -13.87
C SER A 145 -2.83 -4.69 -15.09
N ALA A 146 -1.56 -5.05 -14.95
CA ALA A 146 -0.56 -4.89 -15.99
C ALA A 146 0.50 -5.99 -15.91
N ASP A 147 0.92 -6.46 -17.07
CA ASP A 147 2.19 -7.17 -17.20
C ASP A 147 3.33 -6.16 -17.05
N ILE A 148 4.37 -6.56 -16.32
CA ILE A 148 5.56 -5.76 -16.05
C ILE A 148 6.81 -6.55 -16.48
N PRO A 149 7.93 -5.87 -16.78
CA PRO A 149 9.21 -6.55 -16.92
C PRO A 149 9.50 -7.43 -15.67
N PRO A 150 10.14 -8.60 -15.83
CA PRO A 150 10.46 -9.44 -14.69
C PRO A 150 11.35 -8.71 -13.68
N VAL A 151 10.85 -8.54 -12.46
CA VAL A 151 11.55 -7.81 -11.39
C VAL A 151 11.46 -8.54 -10.04
N ASP A 152 12.50 -8.39 -9.24
CA ASP A 152 12.42 -8.54 -7.79
C ASP A 152 11.76 -7.24 -7.28
N ALA A 153 10.66 -7.35 -6.53
CA ALA A 153 9.64 -6.30 -6.53
C ALA A 153 9.53 -5.56 -5.19
N GLU A 154 9.97 -4.29 -5.18
CA GLU A 154 9.62 -3.33 -4.14
C GLU A 154 8.44 -2.46 -4.62
N PHE A 155 7.38 -2.40 -3.82
CA PHE A 155 6.16 -1.65 -4.07
C PHE A 155 6.04 -0.46 -3.13
N LEU A 156 5.86 0.73 -3.70
CA LEU A 156 5.56 1.94 -2.95
C LEU A 156 4.27 2.60 -3.46
N PRO A 157 3.38 3.04 -2.56
CA PRO A 157 2.21 3.78 -2.94
C PRO A 157 2.59 5.22 -3.28
N GLN A 158 1.75 5.88 -4.07
CA GLN A 158 2.01 7.24 -4.51
C GLN A 158 2.22 8.19 -3.32
N GLY A 159 3.33 8.94 -3.37
CA GLY A 159 3.66 9.94 -2.34
C GLY A 159 4.50 9.40 -1.18
N VAL A 160 4.84 8.11 -1.16
CA VAL A 160 5.77 7.53 -0.18
C VAL A 160 7.19 7.46 -0.77
N SER A 161 8.19 7.88 0.02
CA SER A 161 9.60 7.77 -0.34
C SER A 161 10.23 6.52 0.32
N PRO A 162 11.14 5.81 -0.40
CA PRO A 162 11.75 4.56 0.10
C PRO A 162 12.61 4.76 1.36
N THR A 163 13.05 5.98 1.64
CA THR A 163 13.88 6.29 2.82
C THR A 163 13.10 6.57 4.10
N THR A 164 11.75 6.59 4.05
CA THR A 164 10.91 6.98 5.19
C THR A 164 9.86 5.95 5.60
N SER A 165 9.68 4.87 4.83
CA SER A 165 8.67 3.86 5.11
C SER A 165 9.27 2.66 5.86
N THR A 166 8.51 2.08 6.79
CA THR A 166 8.81 0.75 7.30
C THR A 166 8.31 -0.26 6.28
N THR A 167 9.21 -0.85 5.50
CA THR A 167 8.86 -1.82 4.45
C THR A 167 8.46 -3.15 5.07
N ALA A 168 7.29 -3.69 4.71
CA ALA A 168 6.93 -5.06 5.05
C ALA A 168 7.53 -6.03 4.02
N HIS A 169 8.19 -7.08 4.52
CA HIS A 169 8.88 -8.05 3.69
C HIS A 169 8.08 -9.34 3.61
N PHE A 170 7.86 -9.81 2.38
CA PHE A 170 7.18 -11.07 2.09
C PHE A 170 8.03 -11.93 1.16
N THR A 171 7.74 -13.23 1.13
CA THR A 171 8.47 -14.20 0.31
C THR A 171 7.51 -15.06 -0.49
N LEU A 172 7.76 -15.22 -1.79
CA LEU A 172 6.99 -16.08 -2.68
C LEU A 172 7.65 -17.45 -2.91
#